data_AF-A0A7X6SAF6-F1
#
_entry.id   AF-A0A7X6SAF6-F1
#
_cell.length_a   1.000
_cell.length_b   1.000
_cell.length_c   1.000
_cell.angle_alpha   90.00
_cell.angle_beta   90.00
_cell.angle_gamma   90.00
#
_symmetry.space_group_name_H-M   'P 1'
#
loop_
_entity.id
_entity.type
_entity.pdbx_description
1 polymer ?
#
loop_
_entity_poly.entity_id
_entity_poly.type
_entity_poly.pdbx_seq_one_letter_code
_entity_poly.pdbx_strand_id
1 'polypeptide(L)' 'MEKIKLAAISAFGLEAVVKRELTDLGYENIVTDNGWMYFDAEVQDICKTNINLRCADRVMLVMGQFE' A
#
# COMPACT_ATOMS: atom_id res chain seq x y z
N MET A 1 -4.35 -5.60 -16.35
CA MET A 1 -3.83 -4.36 -16.97
C MET A 1 -2.36 -4.18 -16.56
N GLU A 2 -1.73 -3.07 -16.90
CA GLU A 2 -0.36 -2.76 -16.45
C GLU A 2 -0.33 -2.65 -14.93
N LYS A 3 0.54 -3.45 -14.29
CA LYS A 3 0.72 -3.46 -12.83
C LYS A 3 1.60 -2.27 -12.44
N ILE A 4 1.09 -1.46 -11.53
CA ILE A 4 1.81 -0.37 -10.88
C ILE A 4 2.19 -0.78 -9.46
N LYS A 5 3.19 -0.10 -8.90
CA LYS A 5 3.61 -0.33 -7.52
C LYS A 5 3.13 0.82 -6.64
N LEU A 6 2.37 0.50 -5.61
CA LEU A 6 1.89 1.45 -4.61
C LEU A 6 2.58 1.22 -3.27
N ALA A 7 2.68 2.29 -2.48
CA ALA A 7 3.13 2.23 -1.11
C ALA A 7 2.09 2.90 -0.20
N ALA A 8 1.53 2.14 0.75
CA ALA A 8 0.79 2.71 1.86
C ALA A 8 1.77 3.08 2.98
N ILE A 9 1.61 4.25 3.56
CA ILE A 9 2.46 4.75 4.66
C ILE A 9 1.62 4.74 5.94
N SER A 10 2.22 4.38 7.07
CA SER A 10 1.61 4.47 8.38
C SER A 10 2.59 4.97 9.44
N ALA A 11 2.08 5.49 10.55
CA ALA A 11 2.86 5.65 11.76
C ALA A 11 3.47 4.31 12.23
N PHE A 12 4.62 4.39 12.90
CA PHE A 12 5.30 3.22 13.46
C PHE A 12 4.41 2.44 14.44
N GLY A 13 4.38 1.12 14.30
CA GLY A 13 3.55 0.21 15.09
C GLY A 13 2.15 -0.04 14.52
N LEU A 14 1.73 0.67 13.46
CA LEU A 14 0.46 0.43 12.75
C LEU A 14 0.60 -0.41 11.48
N GLU A 15 1.82 -0.84 11.12
CA GLU A 15 2.09 -1.53 9.87
C GLU A 15 1.29 -2.84 9.76
N ALA A 16 1.19 -3.58 10.86
CA ALA A 16 0.42 -4.82 10.90
C ALA A 16 -1.09 -4.59 10.67
N VAL A 17 -1.61 -3.45 11.13
CA VAL A 17 -3.02 -3.09 10.95
C VAL A 17 -3.28 -2.72 9.49
N VAL A 18 -2.46 -1.85 8.91
CA VAL A 18 -2.59 -1.46 7.50
C VAL A 18 -2.36 -2.63 6.56
N LYS A 19 -1.40 -3.51 6.86
CA LYS A 19 -1.19 -4.76 6.11
C LYS A 19 -2.42 -5.66 6.12
N ARG A 20 -3.11 -5.76 7.27
CA ARG A 20 -4.38 -6.49 7.37
C ARG A 20 -5.45 -5.85 6.50
N GLU A 21 -5.64 -4.53 6.56
CA GLU A 21 -6.61 -3.83 5.70
C GLU A 21 -6.33 -4.05 4.20
N LEU A 22 -5.06 -3.98 3.79
CA LEU A 22 -4.65 -4.27 2.41
C LEU A 22 -4.96 -5.73 2.03
N THR A 23 -4.77 -6.68 2.94
CA THR A 23 -5.09 -8.09 2.71
C THR A 23 -6.60 -8.29 2.60
N ASP A 24 -7.39 -7.63 3.45
CA ASP A 24 -8.87 -7.67 3.41
C ASP A 24 -9.41 -7.06 2.11
N LEU A 25 -8.70 -6.09 1.51
CA LEU A 25 -9.01 -5.52 0.19
C LEU A 25 -8.60 -6.42 -0.99
N GLY A 26 -7.88 -7.51 -0.73
CA GLY A 26 -7.44 -8.50 -1.71
C GLY A 26 -6.05 -8.25 -2.29
N TYR A 27 -5.22 -7.39 -1.67
CA TYR A 27 -3.82 -7.23 -2.08
C TYR A 27 -2.94 -8.29 -1.42
N GLU A 28 -2.13 -8.95 -2.23
CA GLU A 28 -1.18 -9.99 -1.81
C GLU A 28 0.27 -9.50 -1.91
N ASN A 29 1.22 -10.26 -1.35
CA ASN A 29 2.67 -9.99 -1.43
C ASN A 29 3.10 -8.60 -0.89
N ILE A 30 2.43 -8.13 0.17
CA ILE A 30 2.73 -6.85 0.80
C ILE A 30 4.09 -6.91 1.52
N VAL A 31 5.04 -6.12 1.02
CA VAL A 31 6.37 -5.95 1.62
C VAL A 31 6.35 -4.77 2.57
N THR A 32 6.72 -5.01 3.83
CA THR A 32 6.75 -3.98 4.88
C THR A 32 8.19 -3.53 5.14
N ASP A 33 8.44 -2.23 5.12
CA ASP A 33 9.73 -1.61 5.45
C ASP A 33 9.49 -0.32 6.25
N ASN A 34 9.82 -0.32 7.54
CA ASN A 34 9.83 0.86 8.43
C ASN A 34 8.66 1.84 8.24
N GLY A 35 7.41 1.37 8.38
CA GLY A 35 6.21 2.22 8.20
C GLY A 35 5.66 2.28 6.77
N TRP A 36 6.32 1.64 5.80
CA TRP A 36 5.89 1.58 4.41
C TRP A 36 5.45 0.17 4.04
N MET A 37 4.33 0.05 3.34
CA MET A 37 3.80 -1.21 2.83
C MET A 37 3.68 -1.13 1.32
N TYR A 38 4.58 -1.80 0.63
CA TYR A 38 4.63 -1.87 -0.82
C TYR A 38 3.81 -3.03 -1.34
N PHE A 39 2.99 -2.78 -2.34
CA PHE A 39 2.13 -3.79 -2.97
C PHE A 39 1.92 -3.49 -4.46
N ASP A 40 1.69 -4.55 -5.23
CA ASP A 40 1.33 -4.44 -6.64
C ASP A 40 -0.18 -4.18 -6.77
N ALA A 41 -0.54 -3.29 -7.69
CA ALA A 41 -1.92 -2.90 -7.90
C ALA A 41 -2.15 -2.47 -9.36
N GLU A 42 -3.41 -2.22 -9.73
CA GLU A 42 -3.76 -1.55 -10.99
C GLU A 42 -4.06 -0.06 -10.75
N VAL A 43 -4.10 0.75 -11.81
CA VAL A 43 -4.37 2.20 -11.69
C VAL A 43 -5.69 2.50 -10.97
N GLN A 44 -6.72 1.68 -11.19
CA GLN A 44 -8.02 1.79 -10.52
C GLN A 44 -7.96 1.58 -8.99
N ASP A 45 -6.95 0.83 -8.53
CA ASP A 45 -6.77 0.54 -7.11
C ASP A 45 -6.30 1.76 -6.32
N ILE A 46 -5.79 2.80 -6.98
CA ILE A 46 -5.45 4.07 -6.33
C ILE A 46 -6.67 4.63 -5.62
N CYS A 47 -7.83 4.71 -6.29
CA CYS A 47 -9.05 5.20 -5.67
C CYS A 47 -9.54 4.23 -4.57
N LYS A 48 -9.52 2.93 -4.84
CA LYS A 48 -9.97 1.90 -3.88
C LYS A 48 -9.20 1.96 -2.57
N THR A 49 -7.87 2.02 -2.64
CA THR A 49 -7.00 2.08 -1.46
C THR A 49 -7.15 3.38 -0.70
N ASN A 50 -7.20 4.53 -1.38
CA ASN A 50 -7.41 5.83 -0.71
C ASN A 50 -8.76 5.94 0.00
N ILE A 51 -9.82 5.30 -0.51
CA ILE A 51 -11.16 5.34 0.11
C ILE A 51 -11.26 4.38 1.30
N ASN A 52 -10.62 3.22 1.24
CA ASN A 52 -10.89 2.12 2.16
C ASN A 52 -9.84 1.90 3.26
N LEU A 53 -8.59 2.33 3.07
CA LEU A 53 -7.57 2.24 4.12
C LEU A 53 -7.85 3.28 5.20
N ARG A 54 -8.02 2.82 6.45
CA ARG A 54 -8.40 3.70 7.57
C ARG A 54 -7.22 4.02 8.47
N CYS A 55 -6.22 3.16 8.46
CA CYS A 55 -5.02 3.31 9.30
C CYS A 55 -3.78 3.74 8.51
N ALA A 56 -3.88 3.86 7.18
CA ALA A 56 -2.81 4.42 6.35
C ALA A 56 -2.90 5.95 6.31
N ASP A 57 -1.75 6.62 6.44
CA ASP A 57 -1.65 8.08 6.33
C ASP A 57 -1.77 8.54 4.88
N ARG A 58 -1.10 7.84 3.95
CA ARG A 58 -1.07 8.16 2.51
C ARG A 58 -0.86 6.90 1.68
N VAL A 59 -1.35 6.95 0.43
CA VAL A 59 -1.02 5.98 -0.63
C VAL A 59 -0.24 6.69 -1.72
N MET A 60 0.98 6.24 -1.97
CA MET A 60 1.92 6.85 -2.92
C MET A 60 2.14 5.92 -4.13
N LEU A 61 2.23 6.50 -5.32
CA LEU A 61 2.71 5.79 -6.51
C LEU A 61 4.25 5.76 -6.49
N VAL A 62 4.83 4.56 -6.58
CA VAL A 62 6.29 4.39 -6.63
C VAL A 62 6.75 4.59 -8.07
N MET A 63 7.40 5.73 -8.33
CA MET A 63 7.90 6.08 -9.68
C MET A 63 9.19 5.36 -10.06
N GLY A 64 9.97 4.92 -9.07
CA GLY A 64 11.24 4.25 -9.28
C GLY A 64 12.00 4.05 -7.97
N GLN A 65 12.94 3.11 -7.96
CA GLN A 65 13.89 2.87 -6.90
C GLN A 65 15.26 2.67 -7.55
N PHE A 66 16.27 3.34 -7.02
CA PHE A 66 17.63 3.38 -7.57
C PHE A 66 18.63 3.02 -6.46
N GLU A 67 19.83 2.57 -6.85
CA GLU A 67 20.97 2.32 -5.94
C GLU A 67 21.79 3.60 -5.73
#